data_AF-B1FXJ5-F1
#
_entry.id   AF-B1FXJ5-F1
#
_cell.length_a   1.000
_cell.length_b   1.000
_cell.length_c   1.000
_cell.angle_alpha   90.00
_cell.angle_beta   90.00
_cell.angle_gamma   90.00
#
_symmetry.space_group_name_H-M   'P 1'
#
loop_
_entity.id
_entity.type
_entity.pdbx_description
1 polymer ?
#
loop_
_entity_poly.entity_id
_entity_poly.type
_entity_poly.pdbx_seq_one_letter_code
_entity_poly.pdbx_strand_id
1 'polypeptide(L)'
;MERIKLQHPLAGNNAVSTAALRTDFSAAAKGQDLGQTSWKVQRRHECSPLSGRIQSLLEAMTGDPCFVRRGVLLEHAPGTLNPVTWLDCLAVTPFGVFVVDQYDWTGTVTRSSSEEEVVLHEKPGVVSIQTSPLRRAKPALRYLRSVVGHCGCPVESIAVFADSSCTLDPALPVNLLQAIELRHFMRSRLNQFRDSHARFAAAANIAANLQSRTADWGEGG
;
A
#
# COMPACT_ATOMS: atom_id res chain seq x y z
N MET A 1 -38.27 -13.84 -1.96
CA MET A 1 -37.87 -14.00 -3.37
C MET A 1 -37.46 -12.63 -3.90
N GLU A 2 -36.19 -12.27 -3.75
CA GLU A 2 -35.66 -10.99 -4.24
C GLU A 2 -35.32 -11.06 -5.72
N ARG A 3 -35.75 -10.04 -6.47
CA ARG A 3 -35.51 -9.90 -7.90
C ARG A 3 -34.27 -9.02 -8.10
N ILE A 4 -33.20 -9.63 -8.59
CA ILE A 4 -32.05 -8.94 -9.16
C ILE A 4 -32.50 -8.30 -10.48
N LYS A 5 -32.33 -6.99 -10.64
CA LYS A 5 -32.48 -6.27 -11.92
C LYS A 5 -31.14 -5.68 -12.33
N LEU A 6 -30.66 -6.11 -13.51
CA LEU A 6 -29.52 -5.55 -14.24
C LEU A 6 -30.00 -4.45 -15.20
N GLN A 7 -29.28 -3.31 -15.18
CA GLN A 7 -28.97 -2.32 -16.26
C GLN A 7 -30.15 -1.60 -16.97
N HIS A 8 -30.15 -0.32 -17.39
CA HIS A 8 -29.16 0.72 -17.79
C HIS A 8 -29.94 2.09 -17.98
N PRO A 9 -29.45 3.19 -18.60
CA PRO A 9 -28.59 4.29 -18.12
C PRO A 9 -29.21 5.73 -18.21
N LEU A 10 -28.39 6.75 -17.87
CA LEU A 10 -28.45 8.21 -18.16
C LEU A 10 -29.11 9.13 -17.12
N ALA A 11 -28.29 9.89 -16.39
CA ALA A 11 -27.97 11.30 -16.66
C ALA A 11 -27.55 12.05 -15.37
N GLY A 12 -26.40 12.73 -15.46
CA GLY A 12 -26.10 13.94 -14.70
C GLY A 12 -25.84 13.78 -13.20
N ASN A 13 -24.58 13.55 -12.83
CA ASN A 13 -23.96 14.34 -11.76
C ASN A 13 -22.44 14.20 -11.84
N ASN A 14 -21.79 15.33 -12.16
CA ASN A 14 -20.35 15.53 -12.14
C ASN A 14 -19.84 15.58 -10.70
N ALA A 15 -19.90 14.45 -9.99
CA ALA A 15 -19.03 14.20 -8.86
C ALA A 15 -17.88 13.36 -9.41
N VAL A 16 -16.79 14.03 -9.81
CA VAL A 16 -15.51 13.38 -10.06
C VAL A 16 -15.08 12.78 -8.73
N SER A 17 -15.40 11.50 -8.53
CA SER A 17 -14.97 10.75 -7.36
C SER A 17 -13.46 10.61 -7.44
N THR A 18 -12.74 11.35 -6.61
CA THR A 18 -11.28 11.27 -6.47
C THR A 18 -10.81 9.85 -6.12
N ALA A 19 -11.68 9.02 -5.55
CA ALA A 19 -11.42 7.59 -5.34
C ALA A 19 -11.24 6.78 -6.66
N ALA A 20 -11.75 7.28 -7.78
CA ALA A 20 -11.58 6.69 -9.11
C ALA A 20 -10.26 7.07 -9.82
N LEU A 21 -9.43 7.93 -9.22
CA LEU A 21 -8.11 8.34 -9.78
C LEU A 21 -6.97 7.37 -9.48
N ARG A 22 -7.28 6.15 -9.01
CA ARG A 22 -6.33 5.03 -9.02
C ARG A 22 -6.57 4.17 -10.26
N THR A 23 -6.61 4.81 -11.43
CA THR A 23 -6.72 4.15 -12.72
C THR A 23 -5.51 3.25 -12.90
N ASP A 24 -5.76 1.96 -13.14
CA ASP A 24 -4.76 0.95 -13.43
C ASP A 24 -3.78 1.47 -14.50
N PHE A 25 -2.50 1.59 -14.14
CA PHE A 25 -1.44 2.24 -14.94
C PHE A 25 -1.04 1.46 -16.22
N SER A 26 -1.87 0.54 -16.71
CA SER A 26 -1.59 -0.27 -17.90
C SER A 26 -1.77 0.50 -19.21
N ALA A 27 -2.39 1.68 -19.20
CA ALA A 27 -2.77 2.39 -20.43
C ALA A 27 -1.76 3.43 -20.96
N ALA A 28 -0.71 3.77 -20.20
CA ALA A 28 0.21 4.87 -20.57
C ALA A 28 1.53 4.43 -21.22
N ALA A 29 1.61 3.19 -21.73
CA ALA A 29 2.78 2.69 -22.46
C ALA A 29 2.70 3.01 -23.96
N LYS A 30 2.57 4.30 -24.32
CA LYS A 30 2.92 4.87 -25.65
C LYS A 30 2.65 6.38 -25.66
N GLY A 31 3.66 7.18 -25.32
CA GLY A 31 3.67 8.62 -25.61
C GLY A 31 4.23 9.49 -24.48
N GLN A 32 5.38 10.10 -24.77
CA GLN A 32 5.95 11.34 -24.17
C GLN A 32 6.50 11.29 -22.73
N ASP A 33 7.83 11.35 -22.68
CA ASP A 33 8.76 11.34 -21.53
C ASP A 33 8.58 12.50 -20.53
N LEU A 34 7.98 13.62 -20.97
CA LEU A 34 7.72 14.80 -20.11
C LEU A 34 6.52 14.63 -19.17
N GLY A 35 5.55 13.78 -19.52
CA GLY A 35 4.40 13.49 -18.67
C GLY A 35 4.72 12.47 -17.55
N GLN A 36 5.64 11.54 -17.83
CA GLN A 36 6.00 10.47 -16.89
C GLN A 36 6.79 10.97 -15.66
N THR A 37 7.61 12.00 -15.82
CA THR A 37 8.35 12.61 -14.71
C THR A 37 7.46 13.45 -13.81
N SER A 38 6.50 14.18 -14.39
CA SER A 38 5.60 15.07 -13.65
C SER A 38 4.70 14.34 -12.65
N TRP A 39 4.05 13.23 -13.05
CA TRP A 39 3.14 12.51 -12.15
C TRP A 39 3.89 11.79 -11.01
N LYS A 40 5.11 11.28 -11.26
CA LYS A 40 5.93 10.64 -10.24
C LYS A 40 6.35 11.63 -9.15
N VAL A 41 6.75 12.83 -9.55
CA VAL A 41 7.10 13.91 -8.62
C VAL A 41 5.89 14.29 -7.77
N GLN A 42 4.73 14.49 -8.40
CA GLN A 42 3.48 14.77 -7.70
C GLN A 42 3.11 13.66 -6.70
N ARG A 43 3.15 12.39 -7.13
CA ARG A 43 2.88 11.24 -6.26
C ARG A 43 3.85 11.16 -5.08
N ARG A 44 5.16 11.39 -5.29
CA ARG A 44 6.14 11.40 -4.19
C ARG A 44 5.86 12.51 -3.19
N HIS A 45 5.43 13.68 -3.66
CA HIS A 45 5.02 14.77 -2.79
C HIS A 45 3.82 14.36 -1.93
N GLU A 46 2.82 13.71 -2.51
CA GLU A 46 1.65 13.17 -1.79
C GLU A 46 2.02 12.08 -0.78
N CYS A 47 3.07 11.29 -1.04
CA CYS A 47 3.55 10.23 -0.14
C CYS A 47 4.41 10.75 1.02
N SER A 48 4.93 11.99 0.93
CA SER A 48 5.87 12.56 1.89
C SER A 48 5.37 12.54 3.35
N PRO A 49 4.12 12.92 3.66
CA PRO A 49 3.60 12.88 5.03
C PRO A 49 3.57 11.46 5.61
N LEU A 50 3.20 10.46 4.79
CA LEU A 50 3.17 9.05 5.21
C LEU A 50 4.58 8.54 5.51
N SER A 51 5.54 8.76 4.59
CA SER A 51 6.92 8.29 4.78
C SER A 51 7.59 8.94 5.98
N GLY A 52 7.43 10.26 6.17
CA GLY A 52 7.99 10.96 7.32
C GLY A 52 7.41 10.47 8.64
N ARG A 53 6.11 10.16 8.67
CA ARG A 53 5.45 9.55 9.83
C ARG A 53 5.97 8.15 10.12
N ILE A 54 6.11 7.29 9.10
CA ILE A 54 6.66 5.94 9.25
C ILE A 54 8.08 6.00 9.78
N GLN A 55 8.91 6.88 9.23
CA GLN A 55 10.28 7.06 9.69
C GLN A 55 10.36 7.50 11.15
N SER A 56 9.63 8.57 11.50
CA SER A 56 9.57 9.07 12.89
C SER A 56 9.10 8.00 13.87
N LEU A 57 8.11 7.18 13.47
CA LEU A 57 7.63 6.05 14.27
C LEU A 57 8.73 5.01 14.46
N LEU A 58 9.40 4.59 13.38
CA LEU A 58 10.45 3.59 13.44
C LEU A 58 11.64 4.05 14.27
N GLU A 59 12.14 5.26 14.05
CA GLU A 59 13.23 5.86 14.84
C GLU A 59 12.90 5.92 16.34
N ALA A 60 11.64 6.22 16.70
CA ALA A 60 11.22 6.25 18.09
C ALA A 60 11.04 4.85 18.72
N MET A 61 10.87 3.80 17.92
CA MET A 61 10.62 2.43 18.40
C MET A 61 11.87 1.53 18.33
N THR A 62 12.76 1.80 17.38
CA THR A 62 13.95 0.99 17.10
C THR A 62 15.21 1.80 17.36
N GLY A 63 16.17 1.22 18.09
CA GLY A 63 17.53 1.76 18.18
C GLY A 63 18.43 1.37 17.00
N ASP A 64 17.89 0.63 16.04
CA ASP A 64 18.61 0.05 14.91
C ASP A 64 18.30 0.81 13.60
N PRO A 65 19.19 0.78 12.60
CA PRO A 65 18.96 1.42 11.31
C PRO A 65 17.70 0.89 10.61
N CYS A 66 16.83 1.81 10.21
CA CYS A 66 15.69 1.56 9.34
C CYS A 66 15.83 2.38 8.05
N PHE A 67 15.34 1.85 6.93
CA PHE A 67 15.37 2.52 5.63
C PHE A 67 13.95 2.74 5.16
N VAL A 68 13.51 3.98 5.14
CA VAL A 68 12.20 4.37 4.60
C VAL A 68 12.41 5.00 3.24
N ARG A 69 11.59 4.59 2.27
CA ARG A 69 11.58 5.10 0.91
C ARG A 69 10.18 5.50 0.50
N ARG A 70 10.04 6.71 -0.04
CA ARG A 70 8.77 7.22 -0.56
C ARG A 70 8.69 7.08 -2.07
N GLY A 71 7.51 6.69 -2.56
CA GLY A 71 7.19 6.62 -3.99
C GLY A 71 8.15 5.71 -4.77
N VAL A 72 8.08 4.42 -4.46
CA VAL A 72 8.92 3.38 -5.07
C VAL A 72 8.18 2.78 -6.26
N LEU A 73 8.83 2.69 -7.43
CA LEU A 73 8.26 1.97 -8.59
C LEU A 73 8.94 0.61 -8.71
N LEU A 74 8.15 -0.44 -8.46
CA LEU A 74 8.62 -1.81 -8.44
C LEU A 74 8.24 -2.52 -9.75
N GLU A 75 9.22 -2.99 -10.51
CA GLU A 75 8.99 -3.84 -11.68
C GLU A 75 8.96 -5.32 -11.25
N HIS A 76 7.76 -5.89 -11.17
CA HIS A 76 7.53 -7.24 -10.62
C HIS A 76 7.17 -8.29 -11.68
N ALA A 77 6.80 -7.89 -12.90
CA ALA A 77 6.43 -8.81 -13.97
C ALA A 77 6.76 -8.25 -15.37
N PRO A 78 8.05 -8.08 -15.71
CA PRO A 78 8.47 -7.56 -17.02
C PRO A 78 7.81 -8.30 -18.18
N GLY A 79 7.39 -7.58 -19.22
CA GLY A 79 6.76 -8.15 -20.42
C GLY A 79 5.29 -8.57 -20.27
N THR A 80 4.67 -8.35 -19.10
CA THR A 80 3.22 -8.52 -18.91
C THR A 80 2.46 -7.21 -19.08
N LEU A 81 1.11 -7.26 -19.08
CA LEU A 81 0.26 -6.06 -19.18
C LEU A 81 0.40 -5.12 -17.97
N ASN A 82 0.75 -5.65 -16.79
CA ASN A 82 0.92 -4.89 -15.56
C ASN A 82 2.29 -5.23 -14.96
N PRO A 83 3.39 -4.72 -15.55
CA PRO A 83 4.73 -5.11 -15.16
C PRO A 83 5.22 -4.40 -13.90
N VAL A 84 4.61 -3.26 -13.55
CA VAL A 84 5.04 -2.38 -12.47
C VAL A 84 3.92 -2.11 -11.46
N THR A 85 4.31 -1.88 -10.21
CA THR A 85 3.45 -1.38 -9.14
C THR A 85 4.10 -0.18 -8.47
N TRP A 86 3.32 0.88 -8.24
CA TRP A 86 3.73 2.01 -7.40
C TRP A 86 3.44 1.71 -5.94
N LEU A 87 4.41 1.93 -5.07
CA LEU A 87 4.29 1.82 -3.62
C LEU A 87 4.44 3.20 -3.00
N ASP A 88 3.50 3.62 -2.17
CA ASP A 88 3.55 4.97 -1.57
C ASP A 88 4.73 5.07 -0.59
N CYS A 89 4.94 4.02 0.21
CA CYS A 89 6.07 3.91 1.13
C CYS A 89 6.58 2.47 1.25
N LEU A 90 7.90 2.29 1.21
CA LEU A 90 8.57 1.03 1.51
C LEU A 90 9.48 1.24 2.72
N ALA A 91 9.25 0.47 3.78
CA ALA A 91 10.08 0.49 4.98
C ALA A 91 10.82 -0.84 5.14
N VAL A 92 12.16 -0.76 5.25
CA VAL A 92 13.03 -1.90 5.56
C VAL A 92 13.53 -1.72 6.98
N THR A 93 13.21 -2.69 7.84
CA THR A 93 13.49 -2.64 9.28
C THR A 93 14.20 -3.93 9.72
N PRO A 94 14.76 -3.98 10.93
CA PRO A 94 15.31 -5.23 11.49
C PRO A 94 14.27 -6.33 11.69
N PHE A 95 12.97 -6.00 11.73
CA PHE A 95 11.89 -6.93 12.06
C PHE A 95 10.93 -7.20 10.89
N GLY A 96 11.21 -6.66 9.70
CA GLY A 96 10.35 -6.84 8.54
C GLY A 96 10.58 -5.83 7.41
N VAL A 97 10.07 -6.16 6.24
CA VAL A 97 9.87 -5.26 5.10
C VAL A 97 8.39 -4.95 4.98
N PHE A 98 8.03 -3.67 5.01
CA PHE A 98 6.65 -3.21 5.00
C PHE A 98 6.38 -2.34 3.77
N VAL A 99 5.43 -2.77 2.95
CA VAL A 99 4.81 -1.95 1.91
C VAL A 99 3.66 -1.20 2.56
N VAL A 100 3.69 0.12 2.59
CA VAL A 100 2.67 0.95 3.21
C VAL A 100 2.04 1.85 2.16
N ASP A 101 0.78 1.57 1.82
CA ASP A 101 0.03 2.34 0.84
C ASP A 101 -1.07 3.16 1.54
N GLN A 102 -1.21 4.42 1.14
CA GLN A 102 -2.27 5.28 1.67
C GLN A 102 -3.55 5.07 0.88
N TYR A 103 -4.72 5.31 1.46
CA TYR A 103 -6.02 5.34 0.79
C TYR A 103 -6.84 6.53 1.29
N ASP A 104 -7.54 7.20 0.37
CA ASP A 104 -8.34 8.42 0.58
C ASP A 104 -9.85 8.14 0.52
N TRP A 105 -10.24 6.91 0.87
CA TRP A 105 -11.66 6.54 0.90
C TRP A 105 -12.40 7.27 2.02
N THR A 106 -13.69 7.48 1.83
CA THR A 106 -14.59 8.11 2.80
C THR A 106 -15.81 7.22 3.04
N GLY A 107 -16.31 7.18 4.28
CA GLY A 107 -17.43 6.31 4.68
C GLY A 107 -16.97 5.09 5.49
N THR A 108 -17.71 3.98 5.42
CA THR A 108 -17.42 2.76 6.17
C THR A 108 -16.95 1.64 5.27
N VAL A 109 -15.77 1.09 5.55
CA VAL A 109 -15.23 -0.08 4.87
C VAL A 109 -15.58 -1.33 5.67
N THR A 110 -16.22 -2.29 5.01
CA THR A 110 -16.63 -3.56 5.60
C THR A 110 -16.12 -4.73 4.77
N ARG A 111 -16.08 -5.92 5.36
CA ARG A 111 -15.63 -7.14 4.68
C ARG A 111 -16.63 -7.53 3.57
N SER A 112 -16.12 -7.92 2.41
CA SER A 112 -16.92 -8.58 1.36
C SER A 112 -17.05 -10.09 1.64
N SER A 113 -17.85 -10.80 0.85
CA SER A 113 -17.85 -12.27 0.83
C SER A 113 -16.53 -12.86 0.31
N SER A 114 -15.73 -12.07 -0.41
CA SER A 114 -14.41 -12.42 -0.92
C SER A 114 -13.31 -11.62 -0.21
N GLU A 115 -12.18 -12.26 0.11
CA GLU A 115 -11.00 -11.58 0.68
C GLU A 115 -10.30 -10.65 -0.32
N GLU A 116 -10.61 -10.81 -1.60
CA GLU A 116 -10.11 -10.00 -2.70
C GLU A 116 -10.83 -8.65 -2.85
N GLU A 117 -11.90 -8.45 -2.08
CA GLU A 117 -12.81 -7.32 -2.18
C GLU A 117 -13.16 -6.77 -0.81
N VAL A 118 -13.58 -5.51 -0.78
CA VAL A 118 -14.15 -4.84 0.38
C VAL A 118 -15.36 -4.05 -0.06
N VAL A 119 -16.30 -3.86 0.86
CA VAL A 119 -17.52 -3.10 0.59
C VAL A 119 -17.37 -1.73 1.22
N LEU A 120 -17.44 -0.68 0.40
CA LEU A 120 -17.40 0.71 0.82
C LEU A 120 -18.82 1.27 0.88
N HIS A 121 -19.24 1.67 2.08
CA HIS A 121 -20.49 2.38 2.33
C HIS A 121 -20.16 3.87 2.39
N GLU A 122 -20.24 4.57 1.26
CA GLU A 122 -19.82 5.97 1.15
C GLU A 122 -20.79 6.89 1.91
N LYS A 123 -22.09 6.69 1.68
CA LYS A 123 -23.21 7.44 2.28
C LYS A 123 -24.44 6.52 2.38
N PRO A 124 -25.47 6.87 3.16
CA PRO A 124 -26.70 6.07 3.21
C PRO A 124 -27.25 5.77 1.82
N GLY A 125 -27.36 4.49 1.48
CA GLY A 125 -27.86 4.02 0.18
C GLY A 125 -26.83 3.99 -0.96
N VAL A 126 -25.59 4.44 -0.75
CA VAL A 126 -24.50 4.39 -1.73
C VAL A 126 -23.45 3.38 -1.27
N VAL A 127 -23.43 2.23 -1.94
CA VAL A 127 -22.53 1.11 -1.64
C VAL A 127 -21.77 0.72 -2.90
N SER A 128 -20.46 0.59 -2.79
CA SER A 128 -19.59 0.14 -3.89
C SER A 128 -18.71 -1.03 -3.45
N ILE A 129 -18.49 -1.98 -4.37
CA ILE A 129 -17.51 -3.06 -4.18
C ILE A 129 -16.17 -2.56 -4.71
N GLN A 130 -15.15 -2.58 -3.84
CA GLN A 130 -13.81 -2.15 -4.15
C GLN A 130 -12.84 -3.33 -4.13
N THR A 131 -11.87 -3.35 -5.03
CA THR A 131 -10.73 -4.27 -4.95
C THR A 131 -9.98 -4.03 -3.64
N SER A 132 -9.80 -5.07 -2.84
CA SER A 132 -9.09 -5.01 -1.55
C SER A 132 -7.68 -4.42 -1.71
N PRO A 133 -7.27 -3.47 -0.84
CA PRO A 133 -5.89 -3.00 -0.81
C PRO A 133 -4.84 -4.11 -0.73
N LEU A 134 -5.13 -5.16 0.04
CA LEU A 134 -4.24 -6.31 0.20
C LEU A 134 -4.11 -7.11 -1.10
N ARG A 135 -5.19 -7.22 -1.89
CA ARG A 135 -5.15 -7.82 -3.23
C ARG A 135 -4.28 -7.00 -4.17
N ARG A 136 -4.42 -5.67 -4.17
CA ARG A 136 -3.63 -4.77 -5.03
C ARG A 136 -2.13 -4.90 -4.74
N ALA A 137 -1.74 -5.11 -3.49
CA ALA A 137 -0.35 -5.28 -3.09
C ALA A 137 0.25 -6.66 -3.42
N LYS A 138 -0.56 -7.69 -3.73
CA LYS A 138 -0.06 -9.08 -3.92
C LYS A 138 1.08 -9.22 -4.94
N PRO A 139 1.03 -8.61 -6.14
CA PRO A 139 2.12 -8.73 -7.10
C PRO A 139 3.44 -8.17 -6.56
N ALA A 140 3.40 -7.01 -5.91
CA ALA A 140 4.55 -6.40 -5.27
C ALA A 140 5.10 -7.27 -4.12
N LEU A 141 4.23 -7.77 -3.24
CA LEU A 141 4.64 -8.65 -2.15
C LEU A 141 5.26 -9.95 -2.67
N ARG A 142 4.71 -10.56 -3.73
CA ARG A 142 5.27 -11.78 -4.33
C ARG A 142 6.70 -11.54 -4.81
N TYR A 143 6.93 -10.42 -5.49
CA TYR A 143 8.25 -10.03 -5.96
C TYR A 143 9.21 -9.70 -4.81
N LEU A 144 8.80 -8.88 -3.85
CA LEU A 144 9.66 -8.52 -2.72
C LEU A 144 10.08 -9.78 -1.94
N ARG A 145 9.15 -10.71 -1.71
CA ARG A 145 9.45 -12.01 -1.08
C ARG A 145 10.42 -12.86 -1.89
N SER A 146 10.38 -12.84 -3.22
CA SER A 146 11.38 -13.56 -4.02
C SER A 146 12.77 -12.90 -3.93
N VAL A 147 12.83 -11.58 -3.74
CA VAL A 147 14.10 -10.84 -3.60
C VAL A 147 14.73 -11.01 -2.22
N VAL A 148 13.93 -10.97 -1.14
CA VAL A 148 14.42 -10.98 0.25
C VAL A 148 14.20 -12.32 0.97
N GLY A 149 13.65 -13.33 0.29
CA GLY A 149 13.31 -14.62 0.91
C GLY A 149 14.53 -15.32 1.53
N HIS A 150 15.72 -15.15 0.96
CA HIS A 150 16.97 -15.68 1.51
C HIS A 150 17.39 -15.03 2.85
N CYS A 151 16.87 -13.84 3.15
CA CYS A 151 17.14 -13.12 4.40
C CYS A 151 16.27 -13.60 5.57
N GLY A 152 15.28 -14.46 5.32
CA GLY A 152 14.28 -14.89 6.32
C GLY A 152 13.33 -13.80 6.81
N CYS A 153 13.42 -12.59 6.24
CA CYS A 153 12.69 -11.41 6.68
C CYS A 153 11.23 -11.43 6.20
N PRO A 154 10.23 -11.19 7.08
CA PRO A 154 8.84 -11.14 6.67
C PRO A 154 8.60 -9.92 5.77
N VAL A 155 7.72 -10.10 4.78
CA VAL A 155 7.27 -9.02 3.90
C VAL A 155 5.76 -8.88 4.01
N GLU A 156 5.29 -7.72 4.46
CA GLU A 156 3.88 -7.42 4.70
C GLU A 156 3.43 -6.16 3.98
N SER A 157 2.16 -6.12 3.58
CA SER A 157 1.51 -4.87 3.13
C SER A 157 0.65 -4.31 4.24
N ILE A 158 0.61 -2.99 4.33
CA ILE A 158 -0.21 -2.20 5.24
C ILE A 158 -0.96 -1.19 4.37
N ALA A 159 -2.28 -1.14 4.53
CA ALA A 159 -3.12 -0.16 3.87
C ALA A 159 -3.62 0.84 4.91
N VAL A 160 -3.22 2.10 4.76
CA VAL A 160 -3.54 3.16 5.71
C VAL A 160 -4.62 4.06 5.14
N PHE A 161 -5.78 4.08 5.77
CA PHE A 161 -6.86 5.00 5.43
C PHE A 161 -6.60 6.34 6.12
N ALA A 162 -6.29 7.35 5.31
CA ALA A 162 -5.80 8.64 5.80
C ALA A 162 -6.94 9.59 6.23
N ASP A 163 -8.12 9.44 5.64
CA ASP A 163 -9.26 10.29 5.97
C ASP A 163 -9.88 9.84 7.30
N SER A 164 -10.02 10.79 8.25
CA SER A 164 -10.69 10.55 9.53
C SER A 164 -12.18 10.19 9.41
N SER A 165 -12.80 10.51 8.28
CA SER A 165 -14.16 10.10 7.92
C SER A 165 -14.25 8.68 7.37
N CYS A 166 -13.11 7.99 7.21
CA CYS A 166 -13.06 6.57 6.89
C CYS A 166 -13.09 5.74 8.17
N THR A 167 -14.14 4.95 8.33
CA THR A 167 -14.31 4.00 9.44
C THR A 167 -14.08 2.59 8.93
N LEU A 168 -13.35 1.80 9.70
CA LEU A 168 -13.02 0.41 9.35
C LEU A 168 -13.81 -0.54 10.25
N ASP A 169 -14.46 -1.52 9.64
CA ASP A 169 -15.09 -2.60 10.39
C ASP A 169 -14.04 -3.44 11.13
N PRO A 170 -14.22 -3.74 12.44
CA PRO A 170 -13.26 -4.51 13.22
C PRO A 170 -12.99 -5.93 12.71
N ALA A 171 -13.87 -6.49 11.87
CA ALA A 171 -13.68 -7.82 11.26
C ALA A 171 -12.79 -7.78 10.00
N LEU A 172 -12.33 -6.59 9.58
CA LEU A 172 -11.34 -6.47 8.52
C LEU A 172 -9.97 -7.05 8.96
N PRO A 173 -9.15 -7.50 8.00
CA PRO A 173 -7.77 -7.87 8.27
C PRO A 173 -6.99 -6.77 9.00
N VAL A 174 -6.18 -7.16 9.98
CA VAL A 174 -5.39 -6.25 10.85
C VAL A 174 -4.35 -5.40 10.12
N ASN A 175 -4.17 -5.61 8.82
CA ASN A 175 -3.25 -4.84 7.98
C ASN A 175 -3.97 -3.69 7.23
N LEU A 176 -5.29 -3.59 7.36
CA LEU A 176 -6.11 -2.44 6.96
C LEU A 176 -6.30 -1.57 8.19
N LEU A 177 -5.69 -0.39 8.19
CA LEU A 177 -5.52 0.43 9.38
C LEU A 177 -6.06 1.83 9.16
N GLN A 178 -6.70 2.39 10.17
CA GLN A 178 -6.77 3.83 10.31
C GLN A 178 -5.37 4.37 10.63
N ALA A 179 -5.11 5.60 10.21
CA ALA A 179 -3.80 6.22 10.42
C ALA A 179 -3.37 6.22 11.90
N ILE A 180 -4.29 6.29 12.86
CA ILE A 180 -3.99 6.28 14.31
C ILE A 180 -3.45 4.92 14.79
N GLU A 181 -3.81 3.82 14.13
CA GLU A 181 -3.52 2.44 14.57
C GLU A 181 -2.12 1.99 14.16
N LEU A 182 -1.52 2.68 13.19
CA LEU A 182 -0.21 2.38 12.61
C LEU A 182 0.89 2.21 13.67
N ARG A 183 0.92 3.06 14.70
CA ARG A 183 1.90 2.95 15.78
C ARG A 183 1.73 1.66 16.57
N HIS A 184 0.49 1.31 16.90
CA HIS A 184 0.21 0.08 17.64
C HIS A 184 0.58 -1.13 16.81
N PHE A 185 0.18 -1.16 15.53
CA PHE A 185 0.53 -2.24 14.59
C PHE A 185 2.04 -2.48 14.52
N MET A 186 2.81 -1.42 14.26
CA MET A 186 4.27 -1.54 14.12
C MET A 186 4.94 -2.00 15.42
N ARG A 187 4.47 -1.51 16.57
CA ARG A 187 4.98 -1.96 17.88
C ARG A 187 4.66 -3.43 18.15
N SER A 188 3.47 -3.90 17.75
CA SER A 188 3.09 -5.30 17.86
C SER A 188 3.98 -6.20 17.00
N ARG A 189 4.34 -5.78 15.78
CA ARG A 189 5.30 -6.50 14.91
C ARG A 189 6.70 -6.54 15.50
N LEU A 190 7.19 -5.42 16.03
CA LEU A 190 8.49 -5.38 16.71
C LEU A 190 8.52 -6.33 17.93
N ASN A 191 7.46 -6.36 18.73
CA ASN A 191 7.37 -7.25 19.89
C ASN A 191 7.34 -8.72 19.45
N GLN A 192 6.54 -9.07 18.44
CA GLN A 192 6.50 -10.42 17.87
C GLN A 192 7.89 -10.88 17.38
N PHE A 193 8.63 -9.98 16.73
CA PHE A 193 10.01 -10.28 16.32
C PHE A 193 10.93 -10.57 17.51
N ARG A 194 10.88 -9.72 18.55
CA ARG A 194 11.66 -9.93 19.79
C ARG A 194 11.31 -11.26 20.46
N ASP A 195 10.03 -11.59 20.54
CA ASP A 195 9.55 -12.83 21.16
C ASP A 195 9.96 -14.08 20.34
N SER A 196 9.97 -13.96 19.02
CA SER A 196 10.36 -15.06 18.12
C SER A 196 11.85 -15.41 18.15
N HIS A 197 12.70 -14.52 18.68
CA HIS A 197 14.16 -14.61 18.62
C HIS A 197 14.73 -14.82 17.21
N ALA A 198 13.96 -14.47 16.17
CA ALA A 198 14.38 -14.58 14.80
C ALA A 198 15.59 -13.69 14.50
N ARG A 199 16.46 -14.14 13.61
CA ARG A 199 17.61 -13.38 13.14
C ARG A 199 17.52 -13.23 11.63
N PHE A 200 17.21 -12.01 11.18
CA PHE A 200 17.21 -11.66 9.77
C PHE A 200 18.54 -11.05 9.37
N ALA A 201 18.80 -10.98 8.06
CA ALA A 201 19.90 -10.17 7.56
C ALA A 201 19.75 -8.71 8.03
N ALA A 202 20.87 -8.02 8.24
CA ALA A 202 20.85 -6.62 8.62
C ALA A 202 20.01 -5.78 7.65
N ALA A 203 19.22 -4.83 8.18
CA ALA A 203 18.33 -4.00 7.38
C ALA A 203 19.07 -3.28 6.23
N ALA A 204 20.33 -2.90 6.44
CA ALA A 204 21.18 -2.30 5.41
C ALA A 204 21.45 -3.25 4.23
N ASN A 205 21.70 -4.53 4.50
CA ASN A 205 21.91 -5.54 3.44
C ASN A 205 20.62 -5.80 2.67
N ILE A 206 19.48 -5.86 3.37
CA ILE A 206 18.17 -6.01 2.74
C ILE A 206 17.87 -4.80 1.84
N ALA A 207 18.08 -3.59 2.35
CA ALA A 207 17.86 -2.35 1.61
C ALA A 207 18.77 -2.25 0.38
N ALA A 208 20.06 -2.59 0.50
CA ALA A 208 20.98 -2.60 -0.64
C ALA A 208 20.57 -3.62 -1.72
N ASN A 209 20.18 -4.83 -1.32
CA ASN A 209 19.68 -5.85 -2.26
C ASN A 209 18.42 -5.36 -2.98
N LEU A 210 17.44 -4.81 -2.25
CA LEU A 210 16.22 -4.25 -2.84
C LEU A 210 16.53 -3.07 -3.77
N GLN A 211 17.39 -2.14 -3.36
CA GLN A 211 17.79 -0.99 -4.18
C GLN A 211 18.42 -1.43 -5.51
N SER A 212 19.29 -2.44 -5.50
CA SER A 212 19.94 -2.94 -6.71
C SER A 212 18.99 -3.62 -7.71
N ARG A 213 17.78 -3.99 -7.28
CA ARG A 213 16.79 -4.72 -8.09
C ARG A 213 15.54 -3.91 -8.40
N THR A 214 15.39 -2.74 -7.82
CA THR A 214 14.21 -1.89 -8.00
C THR A 214 14.49 -0.86 -9.09
N ALA A 215 13.59 -0.76 -10.07
CA ALA A 215 13.72 0.18 -11.18
C ALA A 215 13.82 1.64 -10.71
N ASP A 216 13.07 1.98 -9.67
CA ASP A 216 13.11 3.29 -9.01
C ASP A 216 12.97 3.11 -7.50
N TRP A 217 14.07 3.32 -6.77
CA TRP A 217 14.14 3.14 -5.32
C TRP A 217 13.45 4.25 -4.52
N GLY A 218 12.87 5.25 -5.20
CA GLY A 218 12.24 6.38 -4.56
C GLY A 218 13.25 7.28 -3.82
N GLU A 219 12.71 8.14 -2.96
CA GLU A 219 13.52 9.09 -2.17
C GLU A 219 13.54 8.69 -0.69
N GLY A 220 14.59 9.08 0.02
CA GLY A 220 14.64 8.95 1.48
C GLY A 220 13.57 9.84 2.14
N GLY A 221 12.98 9.31 3.21
CA GLY A 221 12.14 10.10 4.12
C GLY A 221 12.96 11.09 4.94
#